data_AF-Q1ASN0-F1
#
_entry.id   AF-Q1ASN0-F1
#
_cell.length_a   1.000
_cell.length_b   1.000
_cell.length_c   1.000
_cell.angle_alpha   90.00
_cell.angle_beta   90.00
_cell.angle_gamma   90.00
#
_symmetry.space_group_name_H-M   'P 1'
#
loop_
_entity.id
_entity.type
_entity.pdbx_description
1 polymer ?
#
loop_
_entity_poly.entity_id
_entity_poly.type
_entity_poly.pdbx_seq_one_letter_code
_entity_poly.pdbx_strand_id
1 'polypeptide(L)' 'MDSAFLRGEDLPPVELYELAGSYFVRDGNHRVSVARFHGLPLIEADVTELRPLRYRAEGRAA' A
#
# COMPACT_ATOMS: atom_id res chain seq x y z
N MET A 1 0.65 19.22 -7.92
CA MET A 1 1.08 18.12 -7.02
C MET A 1 2.46 17.64 -7.41
N ASP A 2 2.78 17.59 -8.72
CA ASP A 2 4.11 17.28 -9.28
C ASP A 2 5.27 18.11 -8.71
N SER A 3 5.02 19.34 -8.28
CA SER A 3 6.06 20.25 -7.78
C SER A 3 6.57 19.93 -6.36
N ALA A 4 5.90 19.07 -5.59
CA ALA A 4 6.42 18.60 -4.30
C ALA A 4 7.48 17.49 -4.49
N PHE A 5 7.28 16.60 -5.47
CA PHE A 5 8.23 15.53 -5.79
C PHE A 5 9.58 16.08 -6.28
N LEU A 6 9.56 17.20 -7.01
CA LEU A 6 10.76 17.88 -7.52
C LEU A 6 11.49 18.73 -6.46
N ARG A 7 10.83 19.07 -5.34
CA ARG A 7 11.38 19.95 -4.31
C ARG A 7 12.07 19.21 -3.15
N GLY A 8 12.01 17.88 -3.13
CA GLY A 8 12.55 17.10 -2.02
C GLY A 8 11.85 17.41 -0.69
N GLU A 9 10.58 17.87 -0.75
CA GLU A 9 9.75 17.95 0.45
C GLU A 9 9.42 16.52 0.90
N ASP A 10 9.66 16.22 2.17
CA ASP A 10 9.31 14.94 2.78
C ASP A 10 7.80 14.72 2.64
N LEU A 11 7.43 13.93 1.62
CA LEU A 11 6.06 13.49 1.43
C LEU A 11 5.76 12.41 2.46
N PRO A 12 4.53 12.36 3.01
CA PRO A 12 4.15 11.26 3.87
C PRO A 12 4.28 9.93 3.12
N PRO A 13 4.61 8.83 3.83
CA PRO A 13 4.73 7.51 3.24
C PRO A 13 3.44 7.11 2.51
N VAL A 14 3.54 6.18 1.57
CA VAL A 14 2.34 5.55 0.99
C VAL A 14 1.76 4.55 1.98
N GLU A 15 0.47 4.29 1.90
CA GLU A 15 -0.17 3.31 2.78
C GLU A 15 -0.41 2.03 1.99
N LEU A 16 0.08 0.90 2.48
CA LEU A 16 -0.06 -0.40 1.82
C LEU A 16 -0.81 -1.38 2.70
N TYR A 17 -1.58 -2.26 2.06
CA TYR A 17 -2.00 -3.52 2.65
C TYR A 17 -1.08 -4.63 2.19
N GLU A 18 -0.59 -5.45 3.12
CA GLU A 18 0.06 -6.71 2.80
C GLU A 18 -0.94 -7.85 2.96
N LEU A 19 -1.10 -8.67 1.93
CA LEU A 19 -1.90 -9.89 1.97
C LEU A 19 -1.08 -11.04 1.38
N ALA A 20 -0.70 -11.99 2.23
CA ALA A 20 0.05 -13.19 1.85
C ALA A 20 1.31 -12.89 1.00
N GLY A 21 2.09 -11.88 1.40
CA GLY A 21 3.31 -11.46 0.71
C GLY A 21 3.10 -10.63 -0.57
N SER A 22 1.86 -10.24 -0.87
CA SER A 22 1.53 -9.29 -1.93
C SER A 22 1.13 -7.94 -1.33
N TYR A 23 1.52 -6.84 -1.98
CA TYR A 23 1.27 -5.48 -1.51
C TYR A 23 0.26 -4.74 -2.39
N PHE A 24 -0.69 -4.06 -1.77
CA PHE A 24 -1.76 -3.30 -2.42
C PHE A 24 -1.80 -1.87 -1.89
N VAL A 25 -1.90 -0.89 -2.78
CA VAL A 25 -1.92 0.52 -2.40
C VAL A 25 -3.27 0.90 -1.80
N ARG A 26 -3.28 1.30 -0.53
CA ARG A 26 -4.43 1.90 0.17
C ARG A 26 -4.51 3.40 -0.10
N ASP A 27 -3.39 4.11 0.09
CA ASP A 27 -3.24 5.54 -0.20
C ASP A 27 -1.89 5.81 -0.88
N GLY A 28 -1.83 6.86 -1.71
CA GLY A 28 -0.60 7.29 -2.35
C GLY A 28 -0.40 6.77 -3.77
N ASN A 29 -1.46 6.33 -4.46
CA ASN A 29 -1.40 5.84 -5.86
C ASN A 29 -0.71 6.83 -6.81
N HIS A 30 -0.96 8.12 -6.66
CA HIS A 30 -0.28 9.15 -7.47
C HIS A 30 1.23 9.18 -7.17
N ARG A 31 1.65 9.10 -5.89
CA ARG A 31 3.07 9.02 -5.50
C ARG A 31 3.73 7.77 -6.08
N VAL A 32 3.04 6.63 -6.04
CA VAL A 32 3.50 5.37 -6.67
C VAL A 32 3.66 5.53 -8.18
N SER A 33 2.70 6.16 -8.86
CA SER A 33 2.76 6.42 -10.30
C SER A 33 3.97 7.29 -10.66
N VAL A 34 4.17 8.39 -9.93
CA VAL A 34 5.31 9.30 -10.13
C VAL A 34 6.64 8.60 -9.85
N ALA A 35 6.76 7.85 -8.75
CA ALA A 35 7.96 7.08 -8.44
C ALA A 35 8.29 6.06 -9.54
N ARG A 36 7.28 5.37 -10.09
CA ARG A 36 7.46 4.43 -11.22
C ARG A 36 7.87 5.14 -12.50
N PHE A 37 7.29 6.29 -12.79
CA PHE A 37 7.67 7.11 -13.95
C PHE A 37 9.14 7.56 -13.88
N HIS A 38 9.62 7.88 -12.68
CA HIS A 38 11.03 8.22 -12.43
C HIS A 38 11.95 7.01 -12.24
N GLY A 39 11.45 5.78 -12.33
CA GLY A 39 12.25 4.56 -12.21
C GLY A 39 12.84 4.33 -10.81
N LEU A 40 12.22 4.89 -9.76
CA LEU A 40 12.66 4.67 -8.38
C LEU A 40 12.36 3.22 -7.97
N PRO A 41 13.38 2.46 -7.49
CA PRO A 41 13.20 1.05 -7.14
C PRO A 41 12.48 0.85 -5.80
N LEU A 42 12.44 1.89 -4.95
CA LEU A 42 11.91 1.85 -3.60
C LEU A 42 11.08 3.09 -3.33
N ILE A 43 10.08 2.96 -2.47
CA ILE A 43 9.23 4.04 -1.97
C ILE A 43 8.92 3.77 -0.49
N GLU A 44 8.92 4.81 0.34
CA GLU A 44 8.57 4.67 1.76
C GLU A 44 7.09 4.36 1.93
N ALA A 45 6.78 3.40 2.80
CA ALA A 45 5.42 2.91 3.00
C ALA A 45 5.13 2.50 4.44
N ASP A 46 3.94 2.86 4.92
CA ASP A 46 3.32 2.28 6.12
C ASP A 46 2.50 1.06 5.72
N VAL A 47 2.90 -0.12 6.21
CA VAL A 47 2.30 -1.40 5.82
C VAL A 47 1.36 -1.90 6.91
N THR A 48 0.11 -2.16 6.54
CA THR A 48 -0.86 -2.87 7.36
C THR A 48 -0.98 -4.33 6.90
N GLU A 49 -0.56 -5.28 7.73
CA GLU A 49 -0.69 -6.71 7.45
C GLU A 49 -2.16 -7.16 7.59
N LEU A 50 -2.72 -7.70 6.50
CA LEU A 50 -4.05 -8.30 6.48
C LEU A 50 -3.94 -9.81 6.66
N ARG A 51 -4.52 -10.30 7.74
CA ARG A 51 -4.65 -11.74 8.02
C ARG A 51 -6.06 -12.19 7.67
N PRO A 52 -6.24 -13.19 6.77
CA PRO A 52 -7.55 -13.73 6.48
C PRO A 52 -8.22 -14.22 7.76
N LEU A 53 -9.45 -13.76 8.01
CA LEU A 53 -10.27 -14.33 9.06
C LEU A 53 -10.57 -15.78 8.68
N ARG A 54 -10.27 -16.71 9.58
CA ARG A 54 -10.76 -18.08 9.44
C ARG A 54 -12.27 -18.03 9.63
N TYR A 55 -13.01 -18.21 8.54
CA TYR A 55 -14.45 -18.47 8.64
C TYR A 55 -14.62 -19.79 9.39
N ARG A 56 -15.13 -19.74 10.62
CA ARG A 56 -15.62 -20.95 11.31
C ARG A 56 -16.94 -21.32 10.67
N ALA A 57 -16.92 -22.35 9.84
CA ALA A 57 -18.13 -23.06 9.43
C ALA A 57 -18.61 -23.95 10.59
N GLU A 58 -18.96 -23.36 11.72
CA GLU A 58 -19.66 -24.05 12.81
C GLU A 58 -21.08 -23.48 12.87
N GLY A 59 -22.06 -24.20 12.31
CA GLY A 59 -23.47 -23.88 12.50
C GLY A 59 -24.31 -23.62 11.24
N ARG A 60 -24.33 -24.53 10.27
CA ARG A 60 -25.56 -24.81 9.50
C ARG A 60 -25.71 -26.31 9.30
N ALA A 61 -26.12 -26.97 10.36
CA ALA A 61 -26.81 -28.26 10.30
C ALA A 61 -28.04 -28.12 11.21
N ALA A 62 -29.18 -27.84 10.59
CA ALA A 62 -30.53 -28.07 11.10
C ALA A 62 -31.48 -28.03 9.90
#